data_AF-X1JJU7-F1
#
_entry.id   AF-X1JJU7-F1
#
_cell.length_a   1.000
_cell.length_b   1.000
_cell.length_c   1.000
_cell.angle_alpha   90.00
_cell.angle_beta   90.00
_cell.angle_gamma   90.00
#
_symmetry.space_group_name_H-M   'P 1'
#
loop_
_entity.id
_entity.type
_entity.pdbx_description
1 polymer ?
#
loop_
_entity_poly.entity_id
_entity_poly.type
_entity_poly.pdbx_seq_one_letter_code
_entity_poly.pdbx_strand_id
1 'polypeptide(L)' 'MKKDHLLEEYLRRLRLSTILREYPKMVQEAARNGSDYEGFLLALVEQEALTREANGIRRRIKQAGFLS' A
#
# COMPACT_ATOMS: atom_id res chain seq x y z
N MET A 1 -14.89 -14.00 -13.30
CA MET A 1 -13.62 -13.89 -12.53
C MET A 1 -13.97 -13.64 -11.06
N LYS A 2 -13.32 -14.29 -10.09
CA LYS A 2 -13.61 -14.07 -8.66
C LYS A 2 -13.27 -12.62 -8.26
N LYS A 3 -14.01 -12.01 -7.33
CA LYS A 3 -13.82 -10.61 -6.90
C LYS A 3 -12.37 -10.30 -6.48
N ASP A 4 -11.72 -11.23 -5.79
CA ASP A 4 -10.34 -11.06 -5.30
C ASP A 4 -9.34 -10.90 -6.45
N HIS A 5 -9.54 -11.65 -7.55
CA HIS A 5 -8.69 -11.57 -8.73
C HIS A 5 -8.82 -10.21 -9.44
N LEU A 6 -10.03 -9.63 -9.46
CA LEU A 6 -10.27 -8.33 -10.08
C LEU A 6 -9.65 -7.19 -9.26
N LEU A 7 -9.72 -7.29 -7.93
CA LEU A 7 -9.07 -6.35 -7.05
C LEU A 7 -7.55 -6.37 -7.25
N GLU A 8 -6.93 -7.56 -7.23
CA GLU A 8 -5.49 -7.69 -7.48
C GLU A 8 -5.06 -7.10 -8.83
N GLU A 9 -5.83 -7.36 -9.90
CA GLU A 9 -5.56 -6.82 -11.22
C GLU A 9 -5.58 -5.29 -11.24
N TYR A 10 -6.60 -4.68 -10.63
CA TYR A 10 -6.69 -3.22 -10.54
C TYR A 10 -5.57 -2.62 -9.69
N LEU A 11 -5.23 -3.23 -8.56
CA LEU A 11 -4.12 -2.76 -7.71
C LEU A 11 -2.78 -2.82 -8.45
N ARG A 12 -2.54 -3.88 -9.23
CA ARG A 12 -1.37 -3.98 -10.13
C ARG A 12 -1.39 -2.88 -11.20
N ARG A 13 -2.52 -2.70 -11.88
CA ARG A 13 -2.69 -1.69 -12.94
C ARG A 13 -2.47 -0.26 -12.44
N LEU A 14 -2.93 0.05 -11.23
CA LEU A 14 -2.77 1.35 -10.57
C LEU A 14 -1.42 1.51 -9.84
N ARG A 15 -0.57 0.47 -9.87
CA ARG A 15 0.73 0.44 -9.17
C ARG A 15 0.62 0.68 -7.66
N LEU A 16 -0.46 0.20 -7.04
CA LEU A 16 -0.70 0.29 -5.59
C LEU A 16 -0.06 -0.93 -4.90
N SER A 17 1.27 -1.01 -4.92
CA SER A 17 2.00 -2.22 -4.57
C SER A 17 2.05 -2.49 -3.06
N THR A 18 2.00 -1.46 -2.22
CA THR A 18 1.86 -1.65 -0.77
C THR A 18 0.45 -2.13 -0.47
N ILE A 19 -0.58 -1.50 -1.03
CA ILE A 19 -1.97 -1.95 -0.85
C ILE A 19 -2.14 -3.41 -1.28
N LEU A 20 -1.62 -3.80 -2.44
CA LEU A 20 -1.66 -5.18 -2.94
C LEU A 20 -1.09 -6.20 -1.94
N ARG A 21 -0.04 -5.82 -1.20
CA ARG A 21 0.64 -6.69 -0.24
C ARG A 21 -0.04 -6.68 1.13
N GLU A 22 -0.46 -5.51 1.61
CA GLU A 22 -0.95 -5.33 2.99
C GLU A 22 -2.46 -5.58 3.13
N TYR A 23 -3.24 -5.43 2.05
CA TYR A 23 -4.70 -5.57 2.08
C TYR A 23 -5.20 -6.85 2.78
N PRO A 24 -4.70 -8.07 2.47
CA PRO A 24 -5.22 -9.28 3.11
C PRO A 24 -5.02 -9.30 4.62
N LYS A 25 -3.90 -8.75 5.10
CA LYS A 25 -3.58 -8.68 6.53
C LYS A 25 -4.43 -7.62 7.23
N MET A 26 -4.55 -6.43 6.63
CA MET A 26 -5.31 -5.33 7.22
C MET A 26 -6.81 -5.63 7.30
N VAL A 27 -7.37 -6.41 6.37
CA VAL A 27 -8.76 -6.89 6.48
C VAL A 27 -8.97 -7.75 7.73
N GLN A 28 -8.01 -8.63 8.04
CA GLN A 28 -8.08 -9.46 9.26
C GLN A 28 -7.94 -8.62 10.53
N GLU A 29 -7.06 -7.61 10.52
CA GLU A 29 -6.86 -6.70 11.64
C GLU A 29 -8.08 -5.80 11.89
N ALA A 30 -8.66 -5.23 10.82
CA ALA A 30 -9.87 -4.42 10.91
C ALA A 30 -11.05 -5.21 11.48
N ALA A 31 -11.23 -6.46 11.01
CA ALA A 31 -12.27 -7.35 11.54
C ALA A 31 -12.06 -7.69 13.03
N ARG A 32 -10.80 -7.84 13.48
CA ARG A 32 -10.47 -8.11 14.88
C ARG A 32 -10.66 -6.90 15.78
N ASN A 33 -10.30 -5.72 15.29
CA ASN A 33 -10.28 -4.48 16.07
C ASN A 33 -11.61 -3.70 16.00
N GLY A 34 -12.59 -4.20 15.25
CA GLY A 34 -13.87 -3.51 15.04
C GLY A 34 -13.71 -2.17 14.31
N SER A 35 -12.68 -2.05 13.46
CA SER A 35 -12.45 -0.82 12.72
C SER A 35 -13.59 -0.57 11.74
N ASP A 36 -14.04 0.68 11.68
CA ASP A 36 -14.99 1.08 10.66
C ASP A 36 -14.33 1.09 9.27
N TYR A 37 -15.16 1.13 8.25
CA TYR A 37 -14.72 1.08 6.86
C TYR A 37 -13.80 2.26 6.50
N GLU A 38 -14.10 3.46 7.03
CA GLU A 38 -13.34 4.68 6.77
C GLU A 38 -11.93 4.60 7.39
N GLY A 39 -11.80 4.13 8.63
CA GLY A 39 -10.52 3.95 9.29
C GLY A 39 -9.67 2.87 8.63
N PHE A 40 -10.27 1.75 8.20
CA PHE A 40 -9.56 0.75 7.41
C PHE A 40 -9.02 1.32 6.10
N LEU A 41 -9.85 2.07 5.36
CA LEU A 41 -9.45 2.68 4.09
C LEU A 41 -8.35 3.72 4.27
N LEU A 42 -8.45 4.56 5.30
CA LEU A 42 -7.45 5.56 5.64
C LEU A 42 -6.09 4.90 5.93
N ALA A 43 -6.06 3.89 6.79
CA ALA A 43 -4.82 3.21 7.17
C ALA A 43 -4.15 2.56 5.94
N LEU A 44 -4.93 1.94 5.05
CA LEU A 44 -4.41 1.27 3.86
C LEU A 44 -3.78 2.27 2.86
N VAL A 45 -4.45 3.42 2.66
CA VAL A 45 -3.97 4.48 1.76
C VAL A 45 -2.77 5.21 2.35
N GLU A 46 -2.76 5.44 3.67
CA GLU A 46 -1.64 6.06 4.37
C GLU A 46 -0.35 5.23 4.23
N GLN A 47 -0.43 3.91 4.41
CA GLN A 47 0.73 3.04 4.22
C GLN A 47 1.30 3.10 2.79
N GLU A 48 0.44 3.16 1.77
CA GLU A 48 0.87 3.33 0.37
C GLU A 48 1.54 4.69 0.16
N ALA A 49 0.96 5.77 0.67
CA ALA A 49 1.50 7.13 0.54
C ALA A 49 2.89 7.24 1.18
N LEU A 50 3.02 6.79 2.43
CA LEU A 50 4.29 6.78 3.17
C LEU A 50 5.36 5.95 2.46
N THR A 51 4.99 4.78 1.94
CA THR A 51 5.94 3.91 1.20
C THR A 51 6.44 4.60 -0.08
N ARG A 52 5.54 5.24 -0.82
CA ARG A 52 5.90 5.98 -2.04
C ARG A 52 6.83 7.15 -1.74
N GLU A 53 6.55 7.91 -0.69
CA GLU A 53 7.39 9.01 -0.24
C GLU A 53 8.80 8.52 0.12
N ALA A 54 8.90 7.49 0.97
CA ALA A 54 10.17 6.89 1.36
C ALA A 54 10.96 6.36 0.16
N ASN A 55 10.30 5.72 -0.81
CA ASN A 55 10.92 5.27 -2.05
C ASN A 55 11.42 6.43 -2.92
N GLY A 56 10.66 7.52 -3.00
CA GLY A 56 11.07 8.75 -3.68
C GLY A 56 12.32 9.37 -3.08
N ILE A 57 12.38 9.46 -1.75
CA ILE A 57 13.56 9.94 -1.01
C ILE A 57 14.77 9.04 -1.30
N ARG A 58 14.64 7.72 -1.10
CA ARG A 58 15.71 6.74 -1.35
C ARG A 58 16.25 6.83 -2.78
N ARG A 59 15.36 6.98 -3.77
CA ARG A 59 15.74 7.13 -5.17
C ARG A 59 16.54 8.41 -5.41
N ARG A 60 16.10 9.55 -4.84
CA ARG A 60 16.83 10.83 -4.96
C ARG A 60 18.22 10.77 -4.32
N ILE A 61 18.33 10.18 -3.12
CA ILE A 61 19.62 9.99 -2.45
C ILE A 61 20.57 9.16 -3.32
N LYS A 62 20.09 8.02 -3.86
CA LYS A 62 20.89 7.17 -4.75
C LYS A 62 21.34 7.90 -6.02
N GLN A 63 20.49 8.75 -6.59
CA GLN A 63 20.78 9.51 -7.80
C GLN A 63 21.77 10.67 -7.56
N ALA A 64 21.82 11.21 -6.35
CA ALA A 64 22.69 12.33 -6.01
C ALA A 64 24.16 11.92 -5.78
N GLY A 65 24.48 10.61 -5.79
CA GLY A 65 25.86 10.13 -5.80
C GLY A 65 26.63 10.31 -4.48
N PHE A 66 25.98 10.73 -3.39
CA PHE A 66 26.64 10.93 -2.08
C PHE A 66 27.24 9.65 -1.44
N LEU A 67 26.94 8.48 -1.99
CA LEU A 67 27.45 7.17 -1.55
C LEU A 67 28.36 6.52 -2.61
N SER A 68 29.10 7.31 -3.39
CA SER A 68 30.20 6.81 -4.24
C SER A 68 31.48 6.66 -3.44
#